data_AF-A0AA39J590-F1
#
_entry.id   AF-A0AA39J590-F1
#
_cell.length_a   1.000
_cell.length_b   1.000
_cell.length_c   1.000
_cell.angle_alpha   90.00
_cell.angle_beta   90.00
_cell.angle_gamma   90.00
#
_symmetry.space_group_name_H-M   'P 1'
#
loop_
_entity.id
_entity.type
_entity.pdbx_description
1 polymer ?
#
loop_
_entity_poly.entity_id
_entity_poly.type
_entity_poly.pdbx_seq_one_letter_code
_entity_poly.pdbx_strand_id
1 'polypeptide(L)' 'QIAASTGYEHIFKLKTTTSLRKLFYVYAETIGKEVDELKFIYEGQRLNPHNMPNTYEMENGGTLDTV' A
#
# COMPACT_ATOMS: atom_id res chain seq x y z
N GLN A 1 14.55 -5.62 -24.03
CA GLN A 1 13.50 -5.93 -23.02
C GLN A 1 13.29 -4.66 -22.23
N ILE A 2 12.19 -3.93 -22.46
CA ILE A 2 11.93 -2.69 -21.73
C ILE A 2 11.06 -3.06 -20.54
N ALA A 3 11.70 -3.34 -19.40
CA ALA A 3 11.02 -3.29 -18.12
C ALA A 3 10.91 -1.80 -17.77
N ALA A 4 9.77 -1.19 -18.11
CA ALA A 4 9.46 0.14 -17.62
C ALA A 4 9.06 -0.01 -16.15
N SER A 5 10.03 0.09 -15.24
CA SER A 5 9.77 0.37 -13.84
C SER A 5 9.30 1.83 -13.78
N THR A 6 8.00 2.07 -13.99
CA THR A 6 7.38 3.36 -13.75
C THR A 6 7.38 3.59 -12.24
N GLY A 7 8.53 4.04 -11.72
CA GLY A 7 8.85 4.17 -10.29
C GLY A 7 8.10 5.32 -9.61
N TYR A 8 6.80 5.15 -9.42
CA TYR A 8 5.99 6.06 -8.62
C TYR A 8 5.99 5.59 -7.17
N GLU A 9 6.82 6.23 -6.34
CA GLU A 9 6.85 6.03 -4.89
C GLU A 9 5.99 7.09 -4.20
N HIS A 10 5.05 6.65 -3.37
CA HIS A 10 4.22 7.54 -2.56
C HIS A 10 4.54 7.35 -1.07
N ILE A 11 5.00 8.41 -0.43
CA ILE A 11 5.32 8.41 1.01
C ILE A 11 4.09 8.82 1.80
N PHE A 12 3.55 7.89 2.59
CA PHE A 12 2.44 8.15 3.51
C PHE A 12 2.90 8.06 4.96
N LYS A 13 2.47 9.02 5.79
CA LYS A 13 2.57 8.93 7.25
C LYS A 13 1.24 8.47 7.80
N LEU A 14 1.21 7.28 8.39
CA LEU A 14 0.01 6.71 8.99
C LEU A 14 0.31 6.20 10.41
N LYS A 15 -0.69 6.27 11.29
CA LYS A 15 -0.60 5.68 12.63
C LYS A 15 -0.79 4.18 12.53
N THR A 16 -0.02 3.41 13.30
CA THR A 16 -0.07 1.94 13.34
C THR A 16 -1.41 1.38 13.82
N THR A 17 -2.26 2.22 14.43
CA THR A 17 -3.60 1.87 14.93
C THR A 17 -4.73 2.21 13.95
N THR A 18 -4.42 2.81 12.79
CA THR A 18 -5.43 3.16 11.79
C THR A 18 -5.57 2.03 10.77
N SER A 19 -6.80 1.76 10.31
CA SER A 19 -7.03 0.77 9.25
C SER A 19 -6.29 1.11 7.95
N LEU A 20 -5.74 0.10 7.29
CA LEU A 20 -5.08 0.24 5.98
C LEU A 20 -6.04 0.67 4.85
N ARG A 21 -7.35 0.50 5.03
CA ARG A 21 -8.40 0.91 4.07
C ARG A 21 -8.17 2.33 3.54
N LYS A 22 -7.97 3.31 4.42
CA LYS A 22 -7.81 4.71 4.00
C LYS A 22 -6.57 4.91 3.13
N LEU A 23 -5.47 4.23 3.47
CA LEU A 23 -4.24 4.27 2.67
C LEU A 23 -4.49 3.75 1.25
N PHE A 24 -5.19 2.62 1.15
CA PHE A 24 -5.44 1.99 -0.15
C PHE A 24 -6.33 2.86 -1.03
N TYR A 25 -7.42 3.39 -0.48
CA TYR A 25 -8.31 4.28 -1.24
C TYR A 25 -7.60 5.54 -1.72
N VAL A 26 -6.83 6.20 -0.84
CA VAL A 26 -6.10 7.43 -1.22
C VAL A 26 -5.05 7.12 -2.30
N TYR A 27 -4.33 6.00 -2.19
CA TYR A 27 -3.37 5.60 -3.21
C TYR A 27 -4.03 5.28 -4.55
N ALA A 28 -5.10 4.48 -4.52
CA ALA A 28 -5.86 4.11 -5.71
C ALA A 28 -6.42 5.34 -6.44
N GLU A 29 -7.01 6.28 -5.70
CA GLU A 29 -7.49 7.56 -6.23
C GLU A 29 -6.35 8.39 -6.85
N THR A 30 -5.17 8.40 -6.22
CA THR A 30 -4.01 9.15 -6.71
C THR A 30 -3.50 8.65 -8.07
N ILE A 31 -3.59 7.33 -8.31
CA ILE A 31 -3.20 6.72 -9.59
C ILE A 31 -4.38 6.56 -10.56
N GLY A 32 -5.58 7.02 -10.18
CA GLY A 32 -6.80 6.93 -10.99
C GLY A 32 -7.29 5.51 -11.24
N LYS A 33 -7.09 4.61 -10.26
CA LYS A 33 -7.54 3.21 -10.31
C LYS A 33 -8.50 2.89 -9.18
N GLU A 34 -9.23 1.80 -9.32
CA GLU A 34 -10.08 1.27 -8.25
C GLU A 34 -9.25 0.47 -7.23
N VAL A 35 -9.66 0.51 -5.96
CA VAL A 35 -8.91 -0.17 -4.89
C VAL A 35 -8.85 -1.69 -5.09
N ASP A 36 -9.89 -2.26 -5.69
CA ASP A 36 -10.02 -3.68 -5.95
C ASP A 36 -9.17 -4.16 -7.14
N GLU A 37 -8.73 -3.23 -7.99
CA GLU A 37 -7.79 -3.49 -9.09
C GLU A 37 -6.34 -3.55 -8.62
N LEU A 38 -6.07 -3.15 -7.38
CA LEU A 38 -4.72 -3.07 -6.81
C LEU A 38 -4.53 -4.14 -5.74
N LYS A 39 -3.35 -4.77 -5.74
CA LYS A 39 -2.93 -5.64 -4.64
C LYS A 39 -1.78 -5.00 -3.91
N PHE A 40 -2.05 -4.63 -2.65
CA PHE A 40 -1.04 -4.11 -1.74
C PHE A 40 -0.31 -5.27 -1.06
N ILE A 41 1.01 -5.25 -1.16
CA ILE A 41 1.90 -6.27 -0.63
C ILE A 41 2.94 -5.60 0.28
N TYR A 42 3.19 -6.19 1.44
CA TYR A 42 4.23 -5.79 2.38
C TYR A 42 5.05 -7.02 2.74
N GLU A 43 6.37 -6.98 2.58
CA GLU A 43 7.27 -8.12 2.90
C GLU A 43 6.79 -9.45 2.27
N GLY A 44 6.24 -9.39 1.05
CA GLY A 44 5.68 -10.56 0.36
C GLY A 44 4.30 -11.02 0.85
N GLN A 45 3.72 -10.39 1.86
CA GLN A 45 2.37 -10.68 2.36
C GLN A 45 1.34 -9.72 1.78
N ARG A 46 0.22 -10.28 1.27
CA ARG A 46 -0.90 -9.48 0.81
C ARG A 46 -1.61 -8.83 2.00
N LEU A 47 -1.79 -7.52 1.92
CA LEU A 47 -2.48 -6.76 2.94
C LEU A 47 -4.00 -6.78 2.77
N ASN A 48 -4.70 -6.76 3.90
CA ASN A 48 -6.16 -6.61 3.97
C ASN A 48 -6.52 -5.18 4.40
N PRO A 49 -7.45 -4.48 3.69
CA PRO A 49 -7.85 -3.12 4.04
C PRO A 49 -8.46 -2.98 5.45
N HIS A 50 -9.04 -4.04 6.02
CA HIS A 50 -9.62 -4.00 7.37
C HIS A 50 -8.59 -4.14 8.49
N ASN A 51 -7.39 -4.60 8.16
CA ASN A 51 -6.34 -4.81 9.14
C ASN A 51 -5.58 -3.52 9.42
N MET A 52 -4.82 -3.55 10.50
CA MET A 52 -3.97 -2.45 10.93
C MET A 52 -2.51 -2.75 10.56
N PRO A 53 -1.68 -1.72 10.34
CA PRO A 53 -0.25 -1.87 10.08
C PRO A 53 0.48 -2.71 11.14
N ASN A 54 0.07 -2.57 12.41
CA ASN A 54 0.64 -3.36 13.52
C ASN A 54 0.44 -4.87 13.38
N THR A 55 -0.56 -5.31 12.61
CA THR A 55 -0.89 -6.73 12.39
C THR A 55 0.13 -7.38 11.45
N TYR A 56 0.82 -6.57 10.65
CA TYR A 56 1.87 -7.00 9.73
C TYR A 56 3.24 -6.51 10.19
N GLU A 57 3.36 -6.10 11.46
CA GLU A 57 4.61 -5.59 12.05
C GLU A 57 5.24 -4.45 11.23
N MET A 58 4.40 -3.64 10.57
CA MET A 58 4.88 -2.53 9.73
C MET A 58 5.61 -1.49 10.58
N GLU A 59 6.88 -1.27 10.26
CA GLU A 59 7.70 -0.25 10.90
C GLU A 59 7.58 1.12 10.22
N ASN A 60 8.05 2.16 10.92
CA ASN A 60 8.07 3.51 10.37
C ASN A 60 9.03 3.60 9.18
N GLY A 61 8.48 3.88 7.99
CA GLY A 61 9.25 3.89 6.74
C GLY A 61 9.22 2.58 5.96
N GLY A 62 8.29 1.66 6.28
CA GLY A 62 8.05 0.47 5.45
C GLY A 62 7.56 0.82 4.04
N THR A 63 8.01 0.05 3.05
CA THR A 63 7.62 0.19 1.63
C THR A 63 6.53 -0.80 1.28
N LEU A 64 5.53 -0.36 0.51
CA LEU A 64 4.46 -1.22 0.01
C LEU A 64 4.60 -1.39 -1.49
N ASP A 65 4.56 -2.64 -1.93
CA ASP A 65 4.46 -2.97 -3.35
C ASP A 65 2.99 -2.98 -3.78
N THR A 66 2.73 -2.48 -4.99
CA THR A 66 1.41 -2.55 -5.61
C THR A 66 1.52 -3.23 -6.97
N VAL A 67 0.65 -4.22 -7.19
CA VAL A 67 0.55 -4.96 -8.46
C VAL A 67 -0.86 -4.95 -9.01
#